data_AF-A0A4Q5Y9D1-F1
#
_entry.id   AF-A0A4Q5Y9D1-F1
#
_cell.length_a   1.000
_cell.length_b   1.000
_cell.length_c   1.000
_cell.angle_alpha   90.00
_cell.angle_beta   90.00
_cell.angle_gamma   90.00
#
_symmetry.space_group_name_H-M   'P 1'
#
loop_
_entity.id
_entity.type
_entity.pdbx_description
1 polymer ?
#
loop_
_entity_poly.entity_id
_entity_poly.type
_entity_poly.pdbx_seq_one_letter_code
_entity_poly.pdbx_strand_id
1 'polypeptide(L)'
;YWGGIGYTSGPPYVGALICFLAIIGFFIVDNRFRWWILASIILAILMSWGKYFPGFNTFLYNYLPLYNKFRAPSMILVIPQLLLPLMAVLAISRVLAEKEAHPFVPYFKKGLIGVGAALVLLLLCYISFDYKSEQDQALLQQVASANQPQLTEAVRSFYDGLVADRQSLMLSGILRTIGFCLLGAFVLFLAVRKTIKPVIAGVLLSAIVLLDLMPVNTTYLNHESYQEATENEAGFIANSIDQEILNDKEYFRVFNLYNPFNENFTAYHFNAVGGYHPAKLRIYQELIENQLSKEQSQIGSILQTNPAGLATASLPALNMLNTKYLIGKNPQTGQTEFKQQNPNALGPAWLVKSLRIVKDAKEEMAAFATLNPKDIAVMQQSF
;
A
#
# COMPACT_ATOMS: atom_id res chain seq x y z
N TYR A 1 4.70 -0.15 13.11
CA TYR A 1 5.90 -0.25 12.24
C TYR A 1 6.72 1.02 12.48
N TRP A 2 8.05 0.91 12.62
CA TRP A 2 8.95 2.07 12.61
C TRP A 2 10.01 1.90 11.53
N GLY A 3 10.31 2.98 10.81
CA GLY A 3 11.23 3.00 9.68
C GLY A 3 10.64 3.73 8.47
N GLY A 4 11.36 3.72 7.35
CA GLY A 4 11.00 4.49 6.15
C GLY A 4 10.11 3.76 5.13
N ILE A 5 9.48 2.63 5.48
CA ILE A 5 8.31 2.19 4.69
C ILE A 5 7.26 3.28 4.90
N GLY A 6 6.88 3.94 3.80
CA GLY A 6 5.90 5.01 3.81
C GLY A 6 4.49 4.50 4.15
N TYR A 7 3.51 4.80 3.29
CA TYR A 7 2.13 4.39 3.55
C TYR A 7 1.90 2.87 3.36
N THR A 8 1.21 2.24 4.31
CA THR A 8 0.75 0.85 4.21
C THR A 8 -0.71 0.73 4.69
N SER A 9 -1.59 0.11 3.90
CA SER A 9 -3.01 -0.06 4.23
C SER A 9 -3.30 -1.29 5.10
N GLY A 10 -2.43 -1.59 6.07
CA GLY A 10 -2.50 -2.81 6.89
C GLY A 10 -1.19 -3.59 6.86
N PRO A 11 -0.26 -3.34 7.81
CA PRO A 11 0.94 -4.15 7.94
C PRO A 11 0.58 -5.59 8.32
N PRO A 12 1.33 -6.59 7.81
CA PRO A 12 1.05 -8.00 8.10
C PRO A 12 1.32 -8.31 9.58
N TYR A 13 0.27 -8.26 10.40
CA TYR A 13 0.34 -8.65 11.80
C TYR A 13 0.00 -10.14 11.95
N VAL A 14 0.98 -10.92 12.42
CA VAL A 14 0.86 -12.39 12.56
C VAL A 14 0.27 -12.79 13.92
N GLY A 15 0.40 -11.94 14.94
CA GLY A 15 0.03 -12.23 16.32
C GLY A 15 1.24 -12.57 17.21
N ALA A 16 1.29 -11.97 18.38
CA ALA A 16 2.31 -12.19 19.41
C ALA A 16 2.34 -13.65 19.87
N LEU A 17 1.17 -14.25 20.14
CA LEU A 17 1.10 -15.64 20.57
C LEU A 17 1.57 -16.60 19.47
N ILE A 18 1.24 -16.34 18.20
CA ILE A 18 1.71 -17.16 17.08
C ILE A 18 3.23 -17.10 16.97
N CYS A 19 3.82 -15.89 17.03
CA CYS A 19 5.28 -15.74 17.01
C CYS A 19 5.94 -16.47 18.18
N PHE A 20 5.39 -16.36 19.40
CA PHE A 20 5.87 -17.08 20.58
C PHE A 20 5.89 -18.60 20.36
N LEU A 21 4.77 -19.17 19.92
CA LEU A 21 4.62 -20.60 19.67
C LEU A 21 5.51 -21.07 18.52
N ALA A 22 5.66 -20.27 17.46
CA ALA A 22 6.51 -20.59 16.32
C ALA A 22 8.00 -20.61 16.73
N ILE A 23 8.47 -19.64 17.52
CA ILE A 23 9.84 -19.61 18.04
C ILE A 23 10.11 -20.87 18.87
N ILE A 24 9.20 -21.24 19.76
CA ILE A 24 9.30 -22.50 20.52
C ILE A 24 9.30 -23.70 19.58
N GLY A 25 8.44 -23.69 18.56
CA GLY A 25 8.32 -24.71 17.52
C GLY A 25 9.65 -25.06 16.86
N PHE A 26 10.49 -24.07 16.56
CA PHE A 26 11.81 -24.32 15.97
C PHE A 26 12.76 -25.15 16.84
N PHE A 27 12.52 -25.26 18.14
CA PHE A 27 13.34 -26.09 19.03
C PHE A 27 12.73 -27.47 19.30
N ILE A 28 11.40 -27.59 19.22
CA ILE A 28 10.67 -28.81 19.64
C ILE A 28 10.17 -29.66 18.45
N VAL A 29 9.91 -29.06 17.30
CA VAL A 29 9.36 -29.75 16.11
C VAL A 29 10.47 -30.51 15.39
N ASP A 30 10.13 -31.65 14.78
CA ASP A 30 11.08 -32.53 14.09
C ASP A 30 11.88 -31.80 12.99
N ASN A 31 13.12 -32.26 12.78
CA ASN A 31 14.06 -31.69 11.82
C ASN A 31 13.50 -31.64 10.38
N ARG A 32 12.57 -32.55 10.05
CA ARG A 32 11.88 -32.59 8.74
C ARG A 32 11.18 -31.27 8.40
N PHE A 33 10.59 -30.58 9.39
CA PHE A 33 9.84 -29.35 9.15
C PHE A 33 10.62 -28.10 9.57
N ARG A 34 11.45 -28.22 10.60
CA ARG A 34 12.17 -27.12 11.23
C ARG A 34 12.99 -26.26 10.26
N TRP A 35 13.89 -26.87 9.50
CA TRP A 35 14.94 -26.13 8.79
C TRP A 35 14.47 -25.45 7.51
N TRP A 36 13.63 -26.12 6.71
CA TRP A 36 13.13 -25.51 5.48
C TRP A 36 12.13 -24.39 5.78
N ILE A 37 11.31 -24.52 6.84
CA ILE A 37 10.40 -23.46 7.27
C ILE A 37 11.21 -22.24 7.72
N LEU A 38 12.23 -22.46 8.56
CA LEU A 38 13.09 -21.37 9.04
C LEU A 38 13.81 -20.67 7.88
N ALA A 39 14.41 -21.45 6.96
CA ALA A 39 15.10 -20.92 5.80
C ALA A 39 14.15 -20.10 4.89
N SER A 40 12.92 -20.59 4.68
CA SER A 40 11.92 -19.90 3.86
C SER A 40 11.47 -18.58 4.49
N ILE A 41 11.27 -18.55 5.82
CA ILE A 41 10.90 -17.33 6.56
C ILE A 41 12.03 -16.30 6.48
N ILE A 42 13.28 -16.71 6.78
CA ILE A 42 14.43 -15.80 6.72
C ILE A 42 14.61 -15.25 5.31
N LEU A 43 14.57 -16.12 4.29
CA LEU A 43 14.70 -15.72 2.89
C LEU A 43 13.61 -14.73 2.50
N ALA A 44 12.34 -15.00 2.82
CA ALA A 44 11.23 -14.11 2.53
C ALA A 44 11.37 -12.75 3.25
N ILE A 45 11.84 -12.73 4.50
CA ILE A 45 12.10 -11.47 5.21
C ILE A 45 13.20 -10.66 4.50
N LEU A 46 14.32 -11.29 4.11
CA LEU A 46 15.40 -10.61 3.38
C LEU A 46 14.93 -10.08 2.01
N MET A 47 14.08 -10.83 1.31
CA MET A 47 13.45 -10.40 0.05
C MET A 47 12.47 -9.23 0.26
N SER A 48 11.82 -9.14 1.42
CA SER A 48 10.87 -8.07 1.71
C SER A 48 11.50 -6.68 1.88
N TRP A 49 12.81 -6.61 2.15
CA TRP A 49 13.50 -5.36 2.48
C TRP A 49 13.71 -4.42 1.30
N GLY A 50 13.62 -4.89 0.04
CA GLY A 50 13.67 -4.04 -1.15
C GLY A 50 14.85 -3.06 -1.14
N LYS A 51 14.55 -1.74 -1.14
CA LYS A 51 15.55 -0.66 -1.15
C LYS A 51 16.49 -0.64 0.06
N TYR A 52 16.09 -1.26 1.18
CA TYR A 52 16.92 -1.36 2.39
C TYR A 52 17.96 -2.48 2.32
N PHE A 53 17.88 -3.36 1.33
CA PHE A 53 18.93 -4.33 1.02
C PHE A 53 19.12 -4.43 -0.50
N PRO A 54 19.68 -3.38 -1.14
CA PRO A 54 19.67 -3.23 -2.58
C PRO A 54 20.55 -4.25 -3.28
N GLY A 55 21.70 -4.63 -2.71
CA GLY A 55 22.60 -5.62 -3.32
C GLY A 55 21.91 -6.97 -3.56
N PHE A 56 21.21 -7.49 -2.54
CA PHE A 56 20.45 -8.73 -2.63
C PHE A 56 19.22 -8.58 -3.54
N ASN A 57 18.43 -7.53 -3.34
CA ASN A 57 17.16 -7.37 -4.08
C ASN A 57 17.36 -7.02 -5.56
N THR A 58 18.42 -6.28 -5.91
CA THR A 58 18.76 -5.96 -7.31
C THR A 58 19.26 -7.19 -8.05
N PHE A 59 20.05 -8.05 -7.38
CA PHE A 59 20.44 -9.34 -7.93
C PHE A 59 19.21 -10.19 -8.26
N LEU A 60 18.26 -10.32 -7.32
CA LEU A 60 17.01 -11.03 -7.57
C LEU A 60 16.19 -10.39 -8.69
N TYR A 61 16.09 -9.06 -8.73
CA TYR A 61 15.38 -8.33 -9.79
C TYR A 61 15.91 -8.61 -11.19
N ASN A 62 17.23 -8.72 -11.34
CA ASN A 62 17.85 -8.91 -12.65
C ASN A 62 17.91 -10.38 -13.08
N TYR A 63 18.08 -11.32 -12.13
CA TYR A 63 18.38 -12.73 -12.46
C TYR A 63 17.27 -13.72 -12.09
N LEU A 64 16.41 -13.43 -11.11
CA LEU A 64 15.34 -14.34 -10.71
C LEU A 64 14.14 -14.17 -11.66
N PRO A 65 13.74 -15.21 -12.41
CA PRO A 65 12.60 -15.11 -13.32
C PRO A 65 11.34 -14.67 -12.59
N LEU A 66 10.54 -13.82 -13.24
CA LEU A 66 9.27 -13.28 -12.75
C LEU A 66 9.36 -12.39 -11.50
N TYR A 67 10.52 -12.27 -10.84
CA TYR A 67 10.65 -11.42 -9.63
C TYR A 67 10.37 -9.94 -9.93
N ASN A 68 10.82 -9.47 -11.10
CA ASN A 68 10.56 -8.12 -11.59
C ASN A 68 9.09 -7.85 -11.98
N LYS A 69 8.19 -8.83 -11.82
CA LYS A 69 6.74 -8.68 -12.06
C LYS A 69 5.96 -8.44 -10.76
N PHE A 70 6.56 -8.62 -9.58
CA PHE A 70 5.90 -8.27 -8.33
C PHE A 70 5.84 -6.75 -8.14
N ARG A 71 4.65 -6.26 -7.74
CA ARG A 71 4.38 -4.83 -7.52
C ARG A 71 5.24 -4.22 -6.41
N ALA A 72 5.46 -4.96 -5.32
CA ALA A 72 6.22 -4.51 -4.16
C ALA A 72 6.94 -5.69 -3.49
N PRO A 73 8.20 -5.52 -3.06
CA PRO A 73 8.95 -6.58 -2.36
C PRO A 73 8.25 -7.07 -1.08
N SER A 74 7.54 -6.17 -0.38
CA SER A 74 6.84 -6.49 0.87
C SER A 74 5.74 -7.55 0.73
N MET A 75 5.20 -7.79 -0.46
CA MET A 75 4.15 -8.79 -0.68
C MET A 75 4.62 -10.22 -0.37
N ILE A 76 5.93 -10.48 -0.42
CA ILE A 76 6.48 -11.80 -0.09
C ILE A 76 6.32 -12.19 1.38
N LEU A 77 6.01 -11.22 2.26
CA LEU A 77 5.72 -11.47 3.67
C LEU A 77 4.50 -12.37 3.91
N VAL A 78 3.69 -12.63 2.87
CA VAL A 78 2.65 -13.66 2.89
C VAL A 78 3.21 -15.05 3.24
N ILE A 79 4.47 -15.34 2.87
CA ILE A 79 5.13 -16.61 3.17
C ILE A 79 5.34 -16.76 4.70
N PRO A 80 6.04 -15.83 5.39
CA PRO A 80 6.10 -15.82 6.85
C PRO A 80 4.74 -15.85 7.53
N GLN A 81 3.76 -15.11 6.99
CA GLN A 81 2.40 -15.04 7.55
C GLN A 81 1.68 -16.41 7.51
N LEU A 82 2.03 -17.30 6.57
CA LEU A 82 1.52 -18.67 6.52
C LEU A 82 2.36 -19.64 7.36
N LEU A 83 3.69 -19.52 7.27
CA LEU A 83 4.62 -20.49 7.87
C LEU A 83 4.76 -20.36 9.39
N LEU A 84 4.62 -19.16 9.95
CA LEU A 84 4.65 -18.96 11.40
C LEU A 84 3.45 -19.63 12.11
N PRO A 85 2.18 -19.41 11.67
CA PRO A 85 1.05 -20.19 12.19
C PRO A 85 1.21 -21.69 12.02
N LEU A 86 1.72 -22.16 10.87
CA LEU A 86 1.99 -23.58 10.65
C LEU A 86 2.97 -24.13 11.71
N MET A 87 4.09 -23.44 11.93
CA MET A 87 5.06 -23.84 12.95
C MET A 87 4.46 -23.82 14.36
N ALA A 88 3.62 -22.83 14.68
CA ALA A 88 2.91 -22.75 15.96
C ALA A 88 1.96 -23.94 16.18
N VAL A 89 1.22 -24.37 15.16
CA VAL A 89 0.33 -25.54 15.25
C VAL A 89 1.12 -26.85 15.40
N LEU A 90 2.21 -27.00 14.64
CA LEU A 90 3.11 -28.15 14.79
C LEU A 90 3.72 -28.20 16.19
N ALA A 91 4.09 -27.04 16.74
CA ALA A 91 4.60 -26.92 18.10
C ALA A 91 3.55 -27.42 19.11
N ILE A 92 2.33 -26.88 19.09
CA ILE A 92 1.23 -27.30 19.97
C ILE A 92 0.96 -28.80 19.84
N SER A 93 0.84 -29.31 18.61
CA SER A 93 0.59 -30.73 18.35
C SER A 93 1.66 -31.62 18.99
N ARG A 94 2.94 -31.25 18.85
CA ARG A 94 4.05 -31.99 19.47
C ARG A 94 3.98 -31.95 20.99
N VAL A 95 3.65 -30.79 21.60
CA VAL A 95 3.50 -30.65 23.06
C VAL A 95 2.35 -31.51 23.58
N LEU A 96 1.20 -31.49 22.90
CA LEU A 96 0.00 -32.17 23.36
C LEU A 96 0.00 -33.68 23.11
N ALA A 97 0.75 -34.16 22.11
CA ALA A 97 0.87 -35.58 21.78
C ALA A 97 1.86 -36.34 22.69
N GLU A 98 2.78 -35.63 23.35
CA GLU A 98 3.83 -36.24 24.16
C GLU A 98 3.28 -36.80 25.48
N LYS A 99 3.53 -38.08 25.75
CA LYS A 99 2.98 -38.77 26.92
C LYS A 99 3.82 -38.52 28.19
N GLU A 100 5.10 -38.21 28.03
CA GLU A 100 6.09 -38.01 29.09
C GLU A 100 6.62 -36.56 29.06
N ALA A 101 6.50 -35.82 30.16
CA ALA A 101 6.93 -34.42 30.21
C ALA A 101 8.47 -34.25 30.24
N HIS A 102 9.20 -35.25 30.74
CA HIS A 102 10.63 -35.13 31.07
C HIS A 102 11.59 -34.88 29.89
N PRO A 103 11.43 -35.50 28.70
CA PRO A 103 12.30 -35.24 27.55
C PRO A 103 12.12 -33.85 26.92
N PHE A 104 10.99 -33.20 27.19
CA PHE A 104 10.55 -31.98 26.51
C PHE A 104 11.09 -30.68 27.14
N VAL A 105 11.29 -30.68 28.46
CA VAL A 105 11.68 -29.49 29.24
C VAL A 105 12.96 -28.81 28.73
N PRO A 106 14.04 -29.52 28.35
CA PRO A 106 15.26 -28.88 27.86
C PRO A 106 15.05 -28.10 26.56
N TYR A 107 14.26 -28.62 25.63
CA TYR A 107 13.97 -27.96 24.35
C TYR A 107 13.03 -26.77 24.53
N PHE A 108 12.05 -26.90 25.42
CA PHE A 108 11.17 -25.80 25.78
C PHE A 108 11.95 -24.63 26.43
N LYS A 109 12.90 -24.92 27.33
CA LYS A 109 13.81 -23.90 27.91
C LYS A 109 14.61 -23.18 26.82
N LYS A 110 15.13 -23.91 25.82
CA LYS A 110 15.82 -23.29 24.67
C LYS A 110 14.88 -22.38 23.86
N GLY A 111 13.64 -22.81 23.65
CA GLY A 111 12.60 -22.00 23.04
C GLY A 111 12.32 -20.71 23.80
N LEU A 112 12.21 -20.78 25.13
CA LEU A 112 12.05 -19.59 25.99
C LEU A 112 13.25 -18.66 25.92
N ILE A 113 14.48 -19.18 25.83
CA ILE A 113 15.69 -18.37 25.60
C ILE A 113 15.58 -17.66 24.24
N GLY A 114 15.12 -18.34 23.19
CA GLY A 114 14.89 -17.74 21.87
C GLY A 114 13.84 -16.62 21.90
N VAL A 115 12.72 -16.83 22.60
CA VAL A 115 11.70 -15.80 22.83
C VAL A 115 12.29 -14.62 23.61
N GLY A 116 13.05 -14.89 24.67
CA GLY A 116 13.73 -13.87 25.45
C GLY A 116 14.70 -13.04 24.61
N ALA A 117 15.50 -13.67 23.75
CA ALA A 117 16.39 -12.99 22.83
C ALA A 117 15.63 -12.10 21.84
N ALA A 118 14.50 -12.56 21.31
CA ALA A 118 13.64 -11.75 20.44
C ALA A 118 13.04 -10.54 21.17
N LEU A 119 12.60 -10.71 22.42
CA LEU A 119 12.10 -9.60 23.25
C LEU A 119 13.20 -8.60 23.61
N VAL A 120 14.41 -9.07 23.92
CA VAL A 120 15.58 -8.19 24.16
C VAL A 120 15.90 -7.39 22.90
N LEU A 121 15.90 -8.03 21.73
CA LEU A 121 16.09 -7.33 20.45
C LEU A 121 15.02 -6.24 20.25
N LEU A 122 13.75 -6.54 20.53
CA LEU A 122 12.66 -5.55 20.46
C LEU A 122 12.88 -4.38 21.43
N LEU A 123 13.35 -4.64 22.65
CA LEU A 123 13.68 -3.60 23.63
C LEU A 123 14.89 -2.76 23.20
N LEU A 124 15.91 -3.38 22.59
CA LEU A 124 17.04 -2.65 22.02
C LEU A 124 16.59 -1.72 20.89
N CYS A 125 15.70 -2.18 20.01
CA CYS A 125 15.07 -1.33 19.01
C CYS A 125 14.28 -0.18 19.64
N TYR A 126 13.50 -0.45 20.70
CA TYR A 126 12.75 0.58 21.43
C TYR A 126 13.64 1.70 21.96
N ILE A 127 14.82 1.36 22.49
CA ILE A 127 15.77 2.34 23.04
C ILE A 127 16.56 3.05 21.92
N SER A 128 16.78 2.38 20.80
CA SER A 128 17.66 2.88 19.72
C SER A 128 16.95 3.75 18.68
N PHE A 129 15.61 3.71 18.59
CA PHE A 129 14.85 4.49 17.62
C PHE A 129 14.68 5.95 18.06
N ASP A 130 14.73 6.87 17.10
CA ASP A 130 14.54 8.31 17.29
C ASP A 130 13.06 8.74 17.18
N TYR A 131 12.20 7.82 16.72
CA TYR A 131 10.75 8.01 16.54
C TYR A 131 10.36 9.19 15.62
N LYS A 132 11.31 9.64 14.77
CA LYS A 132 11.10 10.72 13.80
C LYS A 132 11.09 10.15 12.38
N SER A 133 10.16 10.61 11.55
CA SER A 133 10.12 10.25 10.13
C SER A 133 11.02 11.17 9.30
N GLU A 134 11.34 10.77 8.06
CA GLU A 134 12.09 11.62 7.12
C GLU A 134 11.37 12.97 6.87
N GLN A 135 10.03 12.97 6.84
CA GLN A 135 9.24 14.19 6.67
C GLN A 135 9.33 15.10 7.90
N ASP A 136 9.31 14.52 9.11
CA ASP A 136 9.45 15.27 10.36
C ASP A 136 10.81 15.96 10.43
N GLN A 137 11.87 15.25 10.04
CA GLN A 137 13.23 15.79 10.00
C GLN A 137 13.35 16.92 8.97
N ALA A 138 12.78 16.76 7.78
CA ALA A 138 12.78 17.79 6.75
C ALA A 138 12.04 19.06 7.19
N LEU A 139 10.87 18.93 7.82
CA LEU A 139 10.12 20.08 8.32
C LEU A 139 10.86 20.78 9.47
N LEU A 140 11.45 20.03 10.41
CA LEU A 140 12.25 20.59 11.49
C LEU A 140 13.46 21.36 10.97
N GLN A 141 14.11 20.88 9.89
CA GLN A 141 15.20 21.59 9.23
C GLN A 141 14.72 22.87 8.54
N GLN A 142 13.58 22.81 7.84
CA GLN A 142 12.98 23.96 7.18
C GLN A 142 12.62 25.07 8.18
N VAL A 143 11.98 24.72 9.30
CA VAL A 143 11.61 25.68 10.34
C VAL A 143 12.84 26.25 11.03
N ALA A 144 13.85 25.43 11.30
CA ALA A 144 15.12 25.90 11.87
C ALA A 144 15.82 26.91 10.95
N SER A 145 15.69 26.78 9.63
CA SER A 145 16.26 27.71 8.65
C SER A 145 15.47 29.01 8.48
N ALA A 146 14.23 29.07 8.95
CA ALA A 146 13.36 30.25 8.80
C ALA A 146 13.65 31.39 9.80
N ASN A 147 14.57 31.20 10.76
CA ASN A 147 14.98 32.20 11.77
C ASN A 147 13.81 32.84 12.56
N GLN A 148 12.70 32.13 12.74
CA GLN A 148 11.56 32.56 13.56
C GLN A 148 11.56 31.78 14.89
N PRO A 149 12.07 32.36 16.00
CA PRO A 149 12.26 31.63 17.25
C PRO A 149 10.94 31.13 17.87
N GLN A 150 9.87 31.94 17.82
CA GLN A 150 8.55 31.54 18.34
C GLN A 150 7.92 30.37 17.56
N LEU A 151 8.03 30.39 16.23
CA LEU A 151 7.55 29.29 15.39
C LEU A 151 8.38 28.02 15.63
N THR A 152 9.70 28.17 15.79
CA THR A 152 10.61 27.05 16.03
C THR A 152 10.31 26.33 17.34
N GLU A 153 10.01 27.07 18.41
CA GLU A 153 9.68 26.50 19.72
C GLU A 153 8.32 25.78 19.71
N ALA A 154 7.30 26.39 19.08
CA ALA A 154 5.98 25.77 18.94
C ALA A 154 6.02 24.48 18.11
N VAL A 155 6.80 24.47 17.01
CA VAL A 155 6.97 23.27 16.18
C VAL A 155 7.75 22.20 16.94
N ARG A 156 8.82 22.55 17.65
CA ARG A 156 9.59 21.58 18.45
C ARG A 156 8.76 20.93 19.55
N SER A 157 8.01 21.70 20.31
CA SER A 157 7.18 21.16 21.40
C SER A 157 6.10 20.21 20.88
N PHE A 158 5.47 20.53 19.75
CA PHE A 158 4.56 19.62 19.04
C PHE A 158 5.26 18.30 18.67
N TYR A 159 6.47 18.39 18.10
CA TYR A 159 7.23 17.21 17.68
C TYR A 159 7.75 16.37 18.86
N ASP A 160 8.12 16.99 19.97
CA ASP A 160 8.53 16.27 21.17
C ASP A 160 7.34 15.50 21.76
N GLY A 161 6.14 16.10 21.77
CA GLY A 161 4.90 15.41 22.11
C GLY A 161 4.60 14.24 21.17
N LEU A 162 4.75 14.45 19.86
CA LEU A 162 4.54 13.42 18.85
C LEU A 162 5.53 12.25 19.02
N VAL A 163 6.80 12.52 19.33
CA VAL A 163 7.81 11.51 19.64
C VAL A 163 7.43 10.72 20.89
N ALA A 164 6.99 11.40 21.96
CA ALA A 164 6.56 10.75 23.19
C ALA A 164 5.36 9.81 22.97
N ASP A 165 4.37 10.24 22.19
CA ASP A 165 3.22 9.41 21.83
C ASP A 165 3.64 8.17 21.05
N ARG A 166 4.51 8.34 20.04
CA ARG A 166 5.03 7.25 19.21
C ARG A 166 5.84 6.24 20.02
N GLN A 167 6.63 6.71 20.97
CA GLN A 167 7.38 5.88 21.90
C GLN A 167 6.43 5.10 22.82
N SER A 168 5.42 5.77 23.39
CA SER A 168 4.38 5.15 24.22
C SER A 168 3.62 4.05 23.47
N LEU A 169 3.27 4.27 22.20
CA LEU A 169 2.61 3.27 21.36
C LEU A 169 3.48 2.02 21.15
N MET A 170 4.78 2.18 20.90
CA MET A 170 5.69 1.05 20.76
C MET A 170 5.84 0.28 22.07
N LEU A 171 5.98 0.99 23.20
CA LEU A 171 6.08 0.37 24.52
C LEU A 171 4.82 -0.44 24.86
N SER A 172 3.64 0.14 24.63
CA SER A 172 2.35 -0.54 24.82
C SER A 172 2.27 -1.83 23.98
N GLY A 173 2.72 -1.79 22.72
CA GLY A 173 2.81 -2.98 21.86
C GLY A 173 3.76 -4.06 22.40
N ILE A 174 4.91 -3.66 22.95
CA ILE A 174 5.88 -4.59 23.57
C ILE A 174 5.27 -5.24 24.83
N LEU A 175 4.69 -4.45 25.73
CA LEU A 175 4.08 -4.95 26.97
C LEU A 175 2.92 -5.91 26.66
N ARG A 176 2.08 -5.56 25.69
CA ARG A 176 1.02 -6.43 25.19
C ARG A 176 1.57 -7.75 24.65
N THR A 177 2.64 -7.71 23.85
CA THR A 177 3.32 -8.91 23.32
C THR A 177 3.83 -9.80 24.45
N ILE A 178 4.47 -9.22 25.47
CA ILE A 178 4.93 -9.95 26.66
C ILE A 178 3.74 -10.61 27.38
N GLY A 179 2.63 -9.89 27.56
CA GLY A 179 1.40 -10.42 28.16
C GLY A 179 0.89 -11.66 27.42
N PHE A 180 0.78 -11.61 26.10
CA PHE A 180 0.37 -12.77 25.29
C PHE A 180 1.35 -13.94 25.35
N CYS A 181 2.66 -13.67 25.34
CA CYS A 181 3.68 -14.71 25.55
C CYS A 181 3.54 -15.40 26.91
N LEU A 182 3.28 -14.64 27.98
CA LEU A 182 3.09 -15.18 29.33
C LEU A 182 1.81 -16.03 29.43
N LEU A 183 0.70 -15.55 28.84
CA LEU A 183 -0.55 -16.32 28.77
C LEU A 183 -0.36 -17.63 27.99
N GLY A 184 0.31 -17.57 26.83
CA GLY A 184 0.67 -18.75 26.05
C GLY A 184 1.53 -19.74 26.83
N ALA A 185 2.58 -19.25 27.49
CA ALA A 185 3.45 -20.06 28.34
C ALA A 185 2.68 -20.71 29.50
N PHE A 186 1.75 -19.99 30.12
CA PHE A 186 0.91 -20.49 31.21
C PHE A 186 -0.01 -21.62 30.74
N VAL A 187 -0.70 -21.46 29.60
CA VAL A 187 -1.55 -22.52 29.03
C VAL A 187 -0.73 -23.76 28.67
N LEU A 188 0.44 -23.58 28.03
CA LEU A 188 1.34 -24.70 27.73
C LEU A 188 1.84 -25.39 29.00
N PHE A 189 2.15 -24.64 30.05
CA PHE A 189 2.56 -25.18 31.35
C PHE A 189 1.46 -26.06 31.97
N LEU A 190 0.21 -25.60 31.97
CA LEU A 190 -0.93 -26.39 32.44
C LEU A 190 -1.16 -27.66 31.61
N ALA A 191 -0.98 -27.56 30.30
CA ALA A 191 -1.11 -28.71 29.40
C ALA A 191 -0.02 -29.76 29.64
N VAL A 192 1.24 -29.34 29.78
CA VAL A 192 2.38 -30.24 30.07
C VAL A 192 2.25 -30.89 31.44
N ARG A 193 1.72 -30.18 32.44
CA ARG A 193 1.41 -30.75 33.76
C ARG A 193 0.17 -31.66 33.77
N LYS A 194 -0.50 -31.82 32.63
CA LYS A 194 -1.76 -32.57 32.50
C LYS A 194 -2.87 -32.06 33.42
N THR A 195 -2.80 -30.80 33.86
CA THR A 195 -3.84 -30.15 34.66
C THR A 195 -5.11 -29.91 33.84
N ILE A 196 -4.95 -29.71 32.53
CA ILE A 196 -6.04 -29.51 31.57
C ILE A 196 -5.95 -30.53 30.43
N LYS A 197 -7.10 -30.87 29.84
CA LYS A 197 -7.15 -31.76 28.66
C LYS A 197 -6.58 -31.05 27.42
N PRO A 198 -5.97 -31.78 26.46
CA PRO A 198 -5.46 -31.20 25.21
C PRO A 198 -6.46 -30.34 24.43
N VAL A 199 -7.73 -30.77 24.39
CA VAL A 199 -8.82 -30.02 23.73
C VAL A 199 -9.03 -28.66 24.40
N ILE A 200 -9.02 -28.61 25.73
CA ILE A 200 -9.19 -27.36 26.50
C ILE A 200 -8.00 -26.43 26.24
N ALA A 201 -6.77 -26.95 26.23
CA ALA A 201 -5.59 -26.18 25.91
C ALA A 201 -5.67 -25.58 24.49
N GLY A 202 -6.11 -26.37 23.50
CA GLY A 202 -6.34 -25.91 22.14
C GLY A 202 -7.36 -24.77 22.06
N VAL A 203 -8.52 -24.92 22.70
CA VAL A 203 -9.56 -23.88 22.74
C VAL A 203 -9.05 -22.59 23.40
N LEU A 204 -8.34 -22.69 24.53
CA LEU A 204 -7.77 -21.53 25.20
C LEU A 204 -6.74 -20.81 24.31
N LEU A 205 -5.83 -21.54 23.66
CA LEU A 205 -4.85 -20.94 22.76
C LEU A 205 -5.54 -20.27 21.56
N SER A 206 -6.55 -20.89 20.96
CA SER A 206 -7.33 -20.29 19.88
C SER A 206 -8.05 -19.01 20.32
N ALA A 207 -8.65 -19.00 21.52
CA ALA A 207 -9.28 -17.81 22.08
C ALA A 207 -8.26 -16.69 22.31
N ILE A 208 -7.07 -17.00 22.83
CA ILE A 208 -6.01 -16.01 23.02
C ILE A 208 -5.52 -15.45 21.68
N VAL A 209 -5.36 -16.28 20.63
CA VAL A 209 -5.03 -15.79 19.28
C VAL A 209 -6.11 -14.84 18.76
N LEU A 210 -7.39 -15.15 18.96
CA LEU A 210 -8.49 -14.25 18.56
C LEU A 210 -8.44 -12.92 19.31
N LEU A 211 -8.23 -12.94 20.62
CA LEU A 211 -8.08 -11.73 21.45
C LEU A 211 -6.85 -10.90 21.05
N ASP A 212 -5.83 -11.53 20.47
CA ASP A 212 -4.66 -10.84 19.95
C ASP A 212 -4.92 -10.23 18.56
N LEU A 213 -5.49 -10.98 17.63
CA LEU A 213 -5.69 -10.47 16.27
C LEU A 213 -6.86 -9.47 16.16
N MET A 214 -7.95 -9.69 16.90
CA MET A 214 -9.19 -8.92 16.73
C MET A 214 -9.02 -7.42 16.97
N PRO A 215 -8.38 -6.93 18.06
CA PRO A 215 -8.19 -5.50 18.27
C PRO A 215 -7.39 -4.82 17.17
N VAL A 216 -6.39 -5.53 16.62
CA VAL A 216 -5.56 -5.01 15.52
C VAL A 216 -6.39 -4.94 14.24
N ASN A 217 -7.16 -5.99 13.94
CA ASN A 217 -8.03 -6.03 12.76
C ASN A 217 -9.09 -4.93 12.81
N THR A 218 -9.69 -4.67 13.97
CA THR A 218 -10.70 -3.60 14.14
C THR A 218 -10.12 -2.20 14.01
N THR A 219 -8.80 -2.00 14.12
CA THR A 219 -8.17 -0.71 13.80
C THR A 219 -8.19 -0.42 12.30
N TYR A 220 -8.10 -1.46 11.46
CA TYR A 220 -8.09 -1.31 10.00
C TYR A 220 -9.47 -1.47 9.35
N LEU A 221 -10.35 -2.26 9.97
CA LEU A 221 -11.72 -2.49 9.53
C LEU A 221 -12.66 -2.17 10.70
N ASN A 222 -13.00 -0.89 10.83
CA ASN A 222 -13.85 -0.35 11.90
C ASN A 222 -15.24 0.03 11.37
N HIS A 223 -16.12 0.51 12.26
CA HIS A 223 -17.48 0.93 11.89
C HIS A 223 -17.52 2.05 10.84
N GLU A 224 -16.50 2.91 10.78
CA GLU A 224 -16.39 3.99 9.78
C GLU A 224 -15.97 3.47 8.39
N SER A 225 -15.49 2.23 8.32
CA SER A 225 -15.11 1.57 7.06
C SER A 225 -16.32 1.01 6.31
N TYR A 226 -17.48 0.91 6.98
CA TYR A 226 -18.72 0.42 6.38
C TYR A 226 -19.58 1.61 5.94
N GLN A 227 -20.19 1.49 4.78
CA GLN A 227 -21.15 2.47 4.24
C GLN A 227 -22.45 1.75 3.91
N GLU A 228 -23.57 2.45 4.06
CA GLU A 228 -24.87 1.94 3.65
C GLU A 228 -24.89 1.71 2.14
N ALA A 229 -25.56 0.65 1.68
CA ALA A 229 -25.61 0.30 0.26
C ALA A 229 -26.13 1.47 -0.59
N THR A 230 -27.17 2.15 -0.09
CA THR A 230 -27.77 3.33 -0.74
C THR A 230 -26.78 4.49 -0.90
N GLU A 231 -25.91 4.73 0.09
CA GLU A 231 -24.90 5.80 0.03
C GLU A 231 -23.82 5.50 -0.98
N ASN A 232 -23.35 4.25 -1.01
CA ASN A 232 -22.36 3.79 -1.98
C ASN A 232 -22.93 3.81 -3.41
N GLU A 233 -24.18 3.39 -3.60
CA GLU A 233 -24.86 3.38 -4.90
C GLU A 233 -25.21 4.79 -5.41
N ALA A 234 -25.48 5.74 -4.51
CA ALA A 234 -25.86 7.10 -4.87
C ALA A 234 -24.85 7.77 -5.80
N GLY A 235 -23.55 7.47 -5.68
CA GLY A 235 -22.52 8.03 -6.56
C GLY A 235 -22.48 7.46 -7.98
N PHE A 236 -23.16 6.35 -8.22
CA PHE A 236 -23.31 5.73 -9.54
C PHE A 236 -24.63 6.10 -10.22
N ILE A 237 -25.55 6.80 -9.55
CA ILE A 237 -26.78 7.27 -10.18
C ILE A 237 -26.46 8.49 -11.06
N ALA A 238 -26.72 8.37 -12.36
CA ALA A 238 -26.50 9.44 -13.33
C ALA A 238 -27.42 10.64 -13.05
N ASN A 239 -26.82 11.81 -12.82
CA ASN A 239 -27.56 13.06 -12.61
C ASN A 239 -27.91 13.77 -13.93
N SER A 240 -28.54 14.95 -13.85
CA SER A 240 -28.96 15.70 -15.05
C SER A 240 -27.81 16.00 -16.01
N ILE A 241 -26.61 16.33 -15.48
CA ILE A 241 -25.43 16.62 -16.31
C ILE A 241 -24.97 15.36 -17.02
N ASP A 242 -24.95 14.23 -16.32
CA ASP A 242 -24.62 12.93 -16.91
C ASP A 242 -25.62 12.56 -18.00
N GLN A 243 -26.93 12.73 -17.76
CA GLN A 243 -27.99 12.47 -18.74
C GLN A 243 -27.83 13.33 -20.00
N GLU A 244 -27.46 14.60 -19.86
CA GLU A 244 -27.19 15.45 -21.01
C GLU A 244 -26.00 14.98 -21.85
N ILE A 245 -24.95 14.42 -21.22
CA ILE A 245 -23.81 13.81 -21.93
C ILE A 245 -24.23 12.50 -22.58
N LEU A 246 -25.01 11.66 -21.89
CA LEU A 246 -25.52 10.37 -22.40
C LEU A 246 -26.50 10.52 -23.57
N ASN A 247 -27.10 11.70 -23.74
CA ASN A 247 -27.93 12.03 -24.90
C ASN A 247 -27.10 12.21 -26.19
N ASP A 248 -25.81 12.54 -26.07
CA ASP A 248 -24.87 12.56 -27.19
C ASP A 248 -24.57 11.13 -27.63
N LYS A 249 -24.93 10.79 -28.88
CA LYS A 249 -24.78 9.44 -29.44
C LYS A 249 -23.50 9.25 -30.25
N GLU A 250 -22.66 10.28 -30.36
CA GLU A 250 -21.36 10.16 -31.01
C GLU A 250 -20.39 9.32 -30.17
N TYR A 251 -19.36 8.76 -30.81
CA TYR A 251 -18.27 8.12 -30.08
C TYR A 251 -17.31 9.18 -29.54
N PHE A 252 -17.27 9.33 -28.21
CA PHE A 252 -16.36 10.23 -27.52
C PHE A 252 -15.82 9.62 -26.24
N ARG A 253 -14.78 10.27 -25.70
CA ARG A 253 -14.26 10.02 -24.36
C ARG A 253 -14.48 11.20 -23.43
N VAL A 254 -14.47 10.91 -22.14
CA VAL A 254 -14.69 11.87 -21.06
C VAL A 254 -13.46 11.92 -20.14
N PHE A 255 -13.08 13.12 -19.71
CA PHE A 255 -11.97 13.33 -18.80
C PHE A 255 -12.44 14.08 -17.54
N ASN A 256 -12.20 13.49 -16.38
CA ASN A 256 -12.54 14.07 -15.09
C ASN A 256 -11.37 14.93 -14.56
N LEU A 257 -11.62 16.19 -14.24
CA LEU A 257 -10.58 17.15 -13.88
C LEU A 257 -10.13 17.09 -12.42
N TYR A 258 -10.92 16.49 -11.51
CA TYR A 258 -10.59 16.52 -10.08
C TYR A 258 -9.66 15.39 -9.64
N ASN A 259 -9.91 14.16 -10.08
CA ASN A 259 -9.07 13.01 -9.73
C ASN A 259 -9.00 11.96 -10.86
N PRO A 260 -8.61 12.37 -12.09
CA PRO A 260 -8.80 11.57 -13.30
C PRO A 260 -8.23 10.15 -13.22
N PHE A 261 -7.17 9.95 -12.43
CA PHE A 261 -6.38 8.72 -12.46
C PHE A 261 -6.51 7.87 -11.20
N ASN A 262 -7.37 8.25 -10.25
CA ASN A 262 -7.60 7.52 -8.99
C ASN A 262 -9.08 7.37 -8.61
N GLU A 263 -9.98 7.37 -9.59
CA GLU A 263 -11.41 7.10 -9.42
C GLU A 263 -11.95 6.25 -10.58
N ASN A 264 -13.09 5.59 -10.37
CA ASN A 264 -13.75 4.76 -11.39
C ASN A 264 -15.24 5.12 -11.60
N PHE A 265 -15.73 6.19 -10.98
CA PHE A 265 -17.09 6.69 -11.20
C PHE A 265 -17.30 7.15 -12.64
N THR A 266 -16.31 7.83 -13.25
CA THR A 266 -16.42 8.28 -14.65
C THR A 266 -16.56 7.10 -15.61
N ALA A 267 -15.78 6.04 -15.37
CA ALA A 267 -15.76 4.85 -16.23
C ALA A 267 -17.06 4.02 -16.16
N TYR A 268 -17.90 4.25 -15.14
CA TYR A 268 -19.17 3.56 -15.00
C TYR A 268 -20.18 3.99 -16.07
N HIS A 269 -20.21 5.29 -16.42
CA HIS A 269 -21.16 5.85 -17.39
C HIS A 269 -20.53 6.20 -18.74
N PHE A 270 -19.22 6.44 -18.77
CA PHE A 270 -18.55 7.01 -19.94
C PHE A 270 -17.28 6.25 -20.31
N ASN A 271 -16.86 6.39 -21.57
CA ASN A 271 -15.52 6.00 -21.99
C ASN A 271 -14.50 6.97 -21.36
N ALA A 272 -14.04 6.66 -20.15
CA ALA A 272 -13.09 7.49 -19.43
C ALA A 272 -11.71 7.45 -20.09
N VAL A 273 -11.09 8.62 -20.27
CA VAL A 273 -9.64 8.73 -20.55
C VAL A 273 -8.84 8.34 -19.30
N GLY A 274 -9.36 8.71 -18.14
CA GLY A 274 -8.80 8.37 -16.84
C GLY A 274 -9.21 6.99 -16.34
N GLY A 275 -9.09 6.79 -15.03
CA GLY A 275 -9.44 5.57 -14.32
C GLY A 275 -8.38 5.16 -13.31
N TYR A 276 -8.82 4.58 -12.19
CA TYR A 276 -7.94 3.90 -11.27
C TYR A 276 -7.65 2.47 -11.76
N HIS A 277 -6.37 2.17 -11.94
CA HIS A 277 -5.88 0.81 -12.13
C HIS A 277 -4.55 0.66 -11.37
N PRO A 278 -4.36 -0.40 -10.55
CA PRO A 278 -3.15 -0.56 -9.73
C PRO A 278 -1.91 -0.96 -10.55
N ALA A 279 -2.08 -1.42 -11.80
CA ALA A 279 -1.01 -1.82 -12.71
C ALA A 279 -1.18 -1.15 -14.08
N LYS A 280 -0.97 0.17 -14.17
CA LYS A 280 -1.07 0.91 -15.44
C LYS A 280 0.05 0.51 -16.40
N LEU A 281 -0.25 0.50 -17.69
CA LEU A 281 0.76 0.31 -18.73
C LEU A 281 1.80 1.42 -18.65
N ARG A 282 3.09 1.08 -18.73
CA ARG A 282 4.20 2.05 -18.64
C ARG A 282 4.04 3.20 -19.64
N ILE A 283 3.75 2.89 -20.90
CA ILE A 283 3.53 3.87 -21.97
C ILE A 283 2.40 4.87 -21.64
N TYR A 284 1.35 4.40 -20.96
CA TYR A 284 0.22 5.26 -20.58
C TYR A 284 0.53 6.06 -19.31
N GLN A 285 1.25 5.45 -18.36
CA GLN A 285 1.73 6.15 -17.17
C GLN A 285 2.66 7.31 -17.54
N GLU A 286 3.55 7.11 -18.53
CA GLU A 286 4.40 8.18 -19.06
C GLU A 286 3.58 9.28 -19.73
N LEU A 287 2.54 8.94 -20.49
CA LEU A 287 1.61 9.93 -21.06
C LEU A 287 0.88 10.73 -19.96
N ILE A 288 0.46 10.06 -18.88
CA ILE A 288 -0.18 10.69 -17.72
C ILE A 288 0.76 11.71 -17.07
N GLU A 289 1.96 11.27 -16.71
CA GLU A 289 2.93 12.08 -15.95
C GLU A 289 3.49 13.23 -16.78
N ASN A 290 3.73 13.01 -18.08
CA ASN A 290 4.39 13.99 -18.92
C ASN A 290 3.44 14.93 -19.67
N GLN A 291 2.21 14.50 -19.98
CA GLN A 291 1.27 15.26 -20.80
C GLN A 291 -0.07 15.50 -20.10
N LEU A 292 -0.85 14.45 -19.81
CA LEU A 292 -2.25 14.62 -19.37
C LEU A 292 -2.35 15.39 -18.05
N SER A 293 -1.41 15.21 -17.11
CA SER A 293 -1.40 15.96 -15.84
C SER A 293 -1.11 17.45 -16.05
N LYS A 294 -0.31 17.80 -17.07
CA LYS A 294 -0.03 19.21 -17.46
C LYS A 294 -1.25 19.82 -18.13
N GLU A 295 -1.86 19.11 -19.07
CA GLU A 295 -3.10 19.54 -19.74
C GLU A 295 -4.24 19.70 -18.73
N GLN A 296 -4.40 18.78 -17.78
CA GLN A 296 -5.36 18.90 -16.67
C GLN A 296 -5.14 20.18 -15.87
N SER A 297 -3.90 20.46 -15.46
CA SER A 297 -3.55 21.68 -14.72
C SER A 297 -3.86 22.95 -15.52
N GLN A 298 -3.50 22.96 -16.80
CA GLN A 298 -3.78 24.06 -17.73
C GLN A 298 -5.29 24.30 -17.89
N ILE A 299 -6.08 23.24 -18.08
CA ILE A 299 -7.55 23.34 -18.15
C ILE A 299 -8.10 23.92 -16.86
N GLY A 300 -7.63 23.43 -15.70
CA GLY A 300 -8.05 23.97 -14.39
C GLY A 300 -7.84 25.47 -14.30
N SER A 301 -6.67 25.97 -14.70
CA SER A 301 -6.39 27.41 -14.73
C SER A 301 -7.27 28.17 -15.73
N ILE A 302 -7.51 27.62 -16.92
CA ILE A 302 -8.37 28.24 -17.94
C ILE A 302 -9.81 28.36 -17.45
N LEU A 303 -10.39 27.30 -16.89
CA LEU A 303 -11.77 27.31 -16.40
C LEU A 303 -11.97 28.27 -15.22
N GLN A 304 -10.92 28.53 -14.43
CA GLN A 304 -10.98 29.51 -13.34
C GLN A 304 -10.86 30.97 -13.83
N THR A 305 -10.11 31.23 -14.89
CA THR A 305 -9.72 32.59 -15.30
C THR A 305 -10.46 33.08 -16.55
N ASN A 306 -10.65 32.21 -17.55
CA ASN A 306 -11.32 32.52 -18.81
C ASN A 306 -11.83 31.22 -19.47
N PRO A 307 -13.05 30.75 -19.12
CA PRO A 307 -13.61 29.52 -19.69
C PRO A 307 -13.66 29.49 -21.22
N ALA A 308 -13.86 30.65 -21.87
CA ALA A 308 -13.88 30.75 -23.34
C ALA A 308 -12.52 30.43 -23.98
N GLY A 309 -11.42 30.59 -23.23
CA GLY A 309 -10.06 30.27 -23.67
C GLY A 309 -9.82 28.79 -23.96
N LEU A 310 -10.72 27.89 -23.52
CA LEU A 310 -10.60 26.46 -23.79
C LEU A 310 -10.63 26.14 -25.29
N ALA A 311 -11.38 26.91 -26.09
CA ALA A 311 -11.47 26.69 -27.54
C ALA A 311 -10.12 26.86 -28.25
N THR A 312 -9.22 27.69 -27.70
CA THR A 312 -7.88 27.95 -28.23
C THR A 312 -6.77 27.26 -27.45
N ALA A 313 -7.11 26.43 -26.45
CA ALA A 313 -6.13 25.74 -25.63
C ALA A 313 -5.42 24.63 -26.42
N SER A 314 -4.10 24.57 -26.30
CA SER A 314 -3.31 23.45 -26.84
C SER A 314 -3.44 22.25 -25.89
N LEU A 315 -4.24 21.25 -26.29
CA LEU A 315 -4.50 20.02 -25.54
C LEU A 315 -4.21 18.77 -26.40
N PRO A 316 -3.00 18.63 -26.96
CA PRO A 316 -2.69 17.60 -27.94
C PRO A 316 -3.00 16.17 -27.45
N ALA A 317 -2.70 15.82 -26.20
CA ALA A 317 -2.94 14.48 -25.67
C ALA A 317 -4.44 14.19 -25.52
N LEU A 318 -5.22 15.09 -24.91
CA LEU A 318 -6.67 14.90 -24.78
C LEU A 318 -7.38 14.92 -26.13
N ASN A 319 -6.93 15.75 -27.07
CA ASN A 319 -7.48 15.81 -28.43
C ASN A 319 -7.26 14.50 -29.20
N MET A 320 -6.06 13.93 -29.11
CA MET A 320 -5.73 12.62 -29.70
C MET A 320 -6.56 11.49 -29.09
N LEU A 321 -6.85 11.56 -27.80
CA LEU A 321 -7.67 10.57 -27.10
C LEU A 321 -9.18 10.74 -27.33
N ASN A 322 -9.58 11.59 -28.28
CA ASN A 322 -10.97 11.88 -28.61
C ASN A 322 -11.79 12.35 -27.39
N THR A 323 -11.19 13.20 -26.56
CA THR A 323 -11.83 13.71 -25.34
C THR A 323 -12.78 14.86 -25.69
N LYS A 324 -14.09 14.59 -25.74
CA LYS A 324 -15.10 15.61 -26.08
C LYS A 324 -15.64 16.33 -24.85
N TYR A 325 -15.81 15.63 -23.73
CA TYR A 325 -16.33 16.22 -22.49
C TYR A 325 -15.27 16.22 -21.39
N LEU A 326 -15.12 17.38 -20.78
CA LEU A 326 -14.36 17.61 -19.56
C LEU A 326 -15.37 17.76 -18.43
N ILE A 327 -15.25 16.98 -17.37
CA ILE A 327 -16.18 17.01 -16.24
C ILE A 327 -15.44 17.21 -14.92
N GLY A 328 -16.14 17.68 -13.91
CA GLY A 328 -15.68 17.59 -12.52
C GLY A 328 -16.63 16.67 -11.75
N LYS A 329 -16.15 15.49 -11.35
CA LYS A 329 -16.90 14.61 -10.45
C LYS A 329 -16.43 14.81 -9.02
N ASN A 330 -17.36 15.09 -8.12
CA ASN A 330 -17.11 15.18 -6.70
C ASN A 330 -16.44 13.89 -6.19
N PRO A 331 -15.22 13.93 -5.63
CA PRO A 331 -14.49 12.72 -5.25
C PRO A 331 -15.16 11.88 -4.16
N GLN A 332 -16.01 12.50 -3.34
CA GLN A 332 -16.70 11.84 -2.23
C GLN A 332 -18.01 11.21 -2.68
N THR A 333 -18.79 11.94 -3.48
CA THR A 333 -20.14 11.50 -3.88
C THR A 333 -20.18 10.88 -5.26
N GLY A 334 -19.13 10.94 -6.08
CA GLY A 334 -19.12 10.43 -7.47
C GLY A 334 -20.00 11.22 -8.45
N GLN A 335 -20.73 12.22 -7.97
CA GLN A 335 -21.66 13.02 -8.74
C GLN A 335 -20.95 14.03 -9.63
N THR A 336 -21.44 14.22 -10.85
CA THR A 336 -20.91 15.21 -11.80
C THR A 336 -21.40 16.60 -11.43
N GLU A 337 -20.48 17.51 -11.07
CA GLU A 337 -20.79 18.88 -10.64
C GLU A 337 -20.81 19.87 -11.80
N PHE A 338 -19.97 19.66 -12.81
CA PHE A 338 -19.96 20.47 -14.02
C PHE A 338 -19.51 19.67 -15.24
N LYS A 339 -19.83 20.20 -16.42
CA LYS A 339 -19.30 19.73 -17.70
C LYS A 339 -18.87 20.92 -18.55
N GLN A 340 -17.89 20.68 -19.42
CA GLN A 340 -17.43 21.59 -20.44
C GLN A 340 -17.07 20.78 -21.69
N GLN A 341 -17.40 21.30 -22.87
CA GLN A 341 -17.01 20.66 -24.14
C GLN A 341 -15.61 21.10 -24.56
N ASN A 342 -14.81 20.13 -25.00
CA ASN A 342 -13.57 20.35 -25.73
C ASN A 342 -13.88 20.31 -27.24
N PRO A 343 -13.85 21.46 -27.95
CA PRO A 343 -14.20 21.52 -29.37
C PRO A 343 -13.12 20.91 -30.28
N ASN A 344 -11.93 20.62 -29.75
CA ASN A 344 -10.76 20.20 -30.54
C ASN A 344 -10.54 18.68 -30.53
N ALA A 345 -11.51 17.89 -30.04
CA ALA A 345 -11.45 16.43 -30.11
C ALA A 345 -11.35 15.96 -31.57
N LEU A 346 -10.39 15.07 -31.88
CA LEU A 346 -10.09 14.68 -33.26
C LEU A 346 -10.97 13.54 -33.80
N GLY A 347 -11.87 13.01 -32.99
CA GLY A 347 -12.66 11.83 -33.35
C GLY A 347 -11.92 10.50 -33.13
N PRO A 348 -12.57 9.37 -33.46
CA PRO A 348 -12.00 8.04 -33.27
C PRO A 348 -10.79 7.75 -34.16
N ALA A 349 -10.72 8.41 -35.32
CA ALA A 349 -9.61 8.30 -36.27
C ALA A 349 -9.55 9.56 -37.14
N TRP A 350 -8.34 9.99 -37.49
CA TRP A 350 -8.11 11.12 -38.39
C TRP A 350 -6.84 10.86 -39.22
N LEU A 351 -6.70 11.56 -40.33
CA LEU A 351 -5.51 11.51 -41.19
C LEU A 351 -4.57 12.68 -40.85
N VAL A 352 -3.27 12.42 -40.89
CA VAL A 352 -2.21 13.42 -40.68
C VAL A 352 -1.54 13.79 -42.00
N LYS A 353 -0.93 14.96 -42.06
CA LYS A 353 -0.21 15.48 -43.24
C LYS A 353 1.26 15.02 -43.28
N SER A 354 1.88 14.79 -42.12
CA SER A 354 3.28 14.42 -42.05
C SER A 354 3.61 13.52 -40.86
N LEU A 355 4.75 12.85 -40.95
CA LEU A 355 5.32 12.04 -39.88
C LEU A 355 6.57 12.74 -39.32
N ARG A 356 6.66 12.81 -38.00
CA ARG A 356 7.87 13.24 -37.28
C ARG A 356 8.51 12.02 -36.63
N ILE A 357 9.63 11.59 -37.20
CA ILE A 357 10.39 10.47 -36.66
C ILE A 357 11.28 10.98 -35.52
N VAL A 358 11.21 10.34 -34.35
CA VAL A 358 11.99 10.66 -33.14
C VAL A 358 12.84 9.48 -32.73
N LYS A 359 13.93 9.73 -32.01
CA LYS A 359 14.91 8.70 -31.67
C LYS A 359 14.38 7.70 -30.63
N ASP A 360 13.69 8.19 -29.60
CA ASP A 360 13.28 7.40 -28.43
C ASP A 360 12.00 7.96 -27.77
N ALA A 361 11.52 7.25 -26.74
CA ALA A 361 10.32 7.63 -25.98
C ALA A 361 10.44 9.01 -25.29
N LYS A 362 11.65 9.45 -24.95
CA LYS A 362 11.86 10.77 -24.31
C LYS A 362 11.62 11.87 -25.34
N GLU A 363 12.16 11.73 -26.54
CA GLU A 363 11.90 12.66 -27.64
C GLU A 363 10.43 12.63 -28.09
N GLU A 364 9.77 11.47 -28.05
CA GLU A 364 8.33 11.35 -28.32
C GLU A 364 7.50 12.20 -27.34
N MET A 365 7.73 12.06 -26.03
CA MET A 365 7.06 12.88 -25.03
C MET A 365 7.43 14.37 -25.16
N ALA A 366 8.67 14.70 -25.51
CA ALA A 366 9.06 16.09 -25.74
C ALA A 366 8.35 16.72 -26.95
N ALA A 367 7.97 15.93 -27.95
CA ALA A 367 7.31 16.44 -29.16
C ALA A 367 5.95 17.09 -28.89
N PHE A 368 5.24 16.68 -27.83
CA PHE A 368 3.94 17.23 -27.44
C PHE A 368 3.96 18.75 -27.19
N ALA A 369 5.12 19.33 -26.83
CA ALA A 369 5.25 20.77 -26.62
C ALA A 369 4.93 21.61 -27.87
N THR A 370 5.11 21.04 -29.07
CA THR A 370 4.85 21.71 -30.36
C THR A 370 3.98 20.89 -31.31
N LEU A 371 3.40 19.79 -30.81
CA LEU A 371 2.62 18.87 -31.62
C LEU A 371 1.22 19.42 -31.91
N ASN A 372 0.88 19.54 -33.20
CA ASN A 372 -0.51 19.56 -33.62
C ASN A 372 -0.90 18.16 -34.13
N PRO A 373 -1.59 17.35 -33.30
CA PRO A 373 -1.90 15.98 -33.67
C PRO A 373 -2.82 15.85 -34.88
N LYS A 374 -3.55 16.91 -35.24
CA LYS A 374 -4.37 16.94 -36.46
C LYS A 374 -3.52 16.84 -37.74
N ASP A 375 -2.30 17.36 -37.70
CA ASP A 375 -1.44 17.48 -38.88
C ASP A 375 -0.21 16.57 -38.84
N ILE A 376 0.27 16.20 -37.64
CA ILE A 376 1.54 15.49 -37.47
C ILE A 376 1.34 14.26 -36.58
N ALA A 377 1.84 13.09 -37.01
CA ALA A 377 2.02 11.94 -36.13
C ALA A 377 3.50 11.77 -35.76
N VAL A 378 3.76 11.43 -34.50
CA VAL A 378 5.11 11.18 -33.98
C VAL A 378 5.35 9.67 -33.93
N MET A 379 6.51 9.21 -34.41
CA MET A 379 6.86 7.80 -34.48
C MET A 379 8.31 7.60 -34.05
N GLN A 380 8.57 6.59 -33.21
CA GLN A 380 9.95 6.23 -32.85
C GLN A 380 10.67 5.52 -34.01
N GLN A 381 11.99 5.70 -34.12
CA GLN A 381 12.79 5.03 -35.15
C GLN A 381 12.76 3.50 -35.06
N SER A 382 12.58 2.94 -33.85
CA SER A 382 12.66 1.51 -33.57
C SER A 382 11.31 0.79 -33.64
N PHE A 383 10.37 1.26 -34.47
CA PHE A 383 9.01 0.73 -34.52
C PHE A 383 8.96 -0.74 -34.99
#